data_AF-A0AAV4BST2-F1
#
_entry.id   AF-A0AAV4BST2-F1
#
_cell.length_a   1.000
_cell.length_b   1.000
_cell.length_c   1.000
_cell.angle_alpha   90.00
_cell.angle_beta   90.00
_cell.angle_gamma   90.00
#
_symmetry.space_group_name_H-M   'P 1'
#
loop_
_entity.id
_entity.type
_entity.pdbx_description
1 polymer ?
#
loop_
_entity_poly.entity_id
_entity_poly.type
_entity_poly.pdbx_seq_one_letter_code
_entity_poly.pdbx_strand_id
1 'polypeptide(L)'
;MRKSIRPEISPNLFGFMPDKGIRNVIFTLSMLMERCIEMQKDLYLCFIDYFKAFDKVGHAELFRMLETLDIDGKDLRVIRNLYWNQIASVRIEGEHSDVKPIKRGMRQGCYVS
;
A
#
# COMPACT_ATOMS: atom_id res chain seq x y z
N MET A 1 -16.88 1.74 3.16
CA MET A 1 -15.43 1.39 3.03
C MET A 1 -14.95 0.09 3.73
N ARG A 2 -14.82 -0.01 5.07
CA ARG A 2 -14.19 -1.20 5.72
C ARG A 2 -14.87 -2.54 5.43
N LYS A 3 -16.21 -2.56 5.32
CA LYS A 3 -16.99 -3.77 5.00
C LYS A 3 -16.77 -4.26 3.56
N SER A 4 -16.51 -3.35 2.63
CA SER A 4 -16.29 -3.66 1.21
C SER A 4 -14.85 -4.11 0.95
N ILE A 5 -13.85 -3.53 1.62
CA ILE A 5 -12.42 -3.85 1.38
C ILE A 5 -12.01 -5.16 2.07
N ARG A 6 -12.46 -5.41 3.31
CA ARG A 6 -11.97 -6.56 4.11
C ARG A 6 -12.13 -7.93 3.44
N PRO A 7 -13.25 -8.23 2.74
CA PRO A 7 -13.41 -9.50 2.03
C PRO A 7 -12.36 -9.73 0.93
N GLU A 8 -11.86 -8.65 0.32
CA GLU A 8 -10.91 -8.69 -0.80
C GLU A 8 -9.44 -8.77 -0.33
N ILE A 9 -9.18 -8.56 0.97
CA ILE A 9 -7.84 -8.65 1.53
C ILE A 9 -7.46 -10.10 1.76
N SER A 10 -6.34 -10.53 1.17
CA SER A 10 -5.78 -11.87 1.38
C SER A 10 -5.57 -12.17 2.88
N PRO A 11 -5.89 -13.39 3.35
CA PRO A 11 -5.57 -13.81 4.71
C PRO A 11 -4.06 -13.81 5.00
N ASN A 12 -3.23 -13.82 3.95
CA ASN A 12 -1.77 -13.79 4.07
C ASN A 12 -1.19 -12.35 4.04
N LEU A 13 -2.04 -11.31 4.02
CA LEU A 13 -1.59 -9.93 4.22
C LEU A 13 -1.43 -9.67 5.73
N PHE A 14 -0.22 -9.29 6.13
CA PHE A 14 0.12 -8.96 7.53
C PHE A 14 0.44 -7.48 7.75
N GLY A 15 0.85 -6.75 6.71
CA GLY A 15 1.15 -5.32 6.80
C GLY A 15 -0.11 -4.49 7.02
N PHE A 16 -0.06 -3.53 7.95
CA PHE A 16 -1.15 -2.59 8.27
C PHE A 16 -2.50 -3.23 8.65
N MET A 17 -2.49 -4.52 9.01
CA MET A 17 -3.68 -5.24 9.43
C MET A 17 -3.77 -5.29 10.96
N PRO A 18 -4.96 -5.10 11.55
CA PRO A 18 -5.12 -5.28 12.99
C PRO A 18 -4.76 -6.72 13.37
N ASP A 19 -4.13 -6.87 14.54
CA ASP A 19 -3.77 -8.15 15.15
C ASP A 19 -2.79 -9.01 14.33
N LYS A 20 -2.20 -8.44 13.27
CA LYS A 20 -1.14 -9.05 12.47
C LYS A 20 0.10 -8.16 12.48
N GLY A 21 1.26 -8.77 12.53
CA GLY A 21 2.52 -8.03 12.45
C GLY A 21 3.67 -8.87 11.93
N ILE A 22 4.82 -8.21 11.80
CA ILE A 22 6.04 -8.85 11.28
C ILE A 22 6.47 -10.06 12.09
N ARG A 23 6.20 -10.07 13.40
CA ARG A 23 6.48 -11.20 14.29
C ARG A 23 5.75 -12.48 13.86
N ASN A 24 4.50 -12.36 13.41
CA ASN A 24 3.74 -13.51 12.91
C ASN A 24 4.38 -14.06 11.64
N VAL A 25 4.77 -13.18 10.71
CA VAL A 25 5.41 -13.58 9.45
C VAL A 25 6.75 -14.27 9.70
N ILE A 26 7.60 -13.70 10.56
CA ILE A 26 8.90 -14.30 10.93
C ILE A 26 8.67 -15.67 11.54
N PHE A 27 7.76 -15.78 12.52
CA PHE A 27 7.45 -17.06 13.16
C PHE A 27 6.95 -18.11 12.15
N THR A 28 5.99 -17.76 11.30
CA THR A 28 5.47 -18.68 10.28
C THR A 28 6.54 -19.11 9.30
N LEU A 29 7.41 -18.19 8.86
CA LEU A 29 8.50 -18.52 7.94
C LEU A 29 9.54 -19.43 8.61
N SER A 30 9.93 -19.16 9.87
CA SER A 30 10.83 -20.02 10.64
C SER A 30 10.26 -21.43 10.79
N MET A 31 9.00 -21.56 11.18
CA MET A 31 8.33 -22.85 11.31
C MET A 31 8.28 -23.62 9.97
N LEU A 32 8.03 -22.92 8.87
CA LEU A 32 8.06 -23.53 7.53
C LEU A 32 9.45 -24.04 7.17
N MET A 33 10.49 -23.24 7.44
CA MET A 33 11.89 -23.62 7.19
C MET A 33 12.30 -24.85 8.01
N GLU A 34 12.01 -24.85 9.31
CA GLU A 34 12.26 -25.99 10.20
C GLU A 34 11.57 -27.26 9.70
N ARG A 35 10.30 -27.14 9.29
CA ARG A 35 9.54 -28.29 8.79
C ARG A 35 10.10 -28.84 7.48
N CYS A 36 10.53 -27.98 6.56
CA CYS A 36 11.17 -28.41 5.32
C CYS A 36 12.48 -29.17 5.58
N ILE A 37 13.29 -28.72 6.55
CA ILE A 37 14.52 -29.39 6.98
C ILE A 37 14.19 -30.78 7.55
N GLU A 38 13.24 -30.87 8.48
CA GLU A 38 12.80 -32.15 9.07
C GLU A 38 12.33 -33.16 8.03
N MET A 39 11.63 -32.68 7.01
CA MET A 39 11.06 -33.52 5.94
C MET A 39 12.04 -33.79 4.79
N GLN A 40 13.28 -33.29 4.87
CA GLN A 40 14.27 -33.32 3.79
C GLN A 40 13.71 -32.83 2.44
N LYS A 41 12.99 -31.70 2.48
CA LYS A 41 12.46 -31.04 1.29
C LYS A 41 13.16 -29.70 1.08
N ASP A 42 13.48 -29.42 -0.18
CA ASP A 42 14.01 -28.11 -0.56
C ASP A 42 12.94 -27.01 -0.39
N LEU A 43 13.38 -25.86 0.10
CA LEU A 43 12.58 -24.64 0.23
C LEU A 43 13.29 -23.50 -0.49
N TYR A 44 12.58 -22.87 -1.43
CA TYR A 44 13.06 -21.69 -2.16
C TYR A 44 12.22 -20.48 -1.77
N LEU A 45 12.88 -19.38 -1.39
CA LEU A 45 12.24 -18.13 -1.00
C LEU A 45 12.59 -17.03 -2.00
N CYS A 46 11.57 -16.30 -2.45
CA CYS A 46 11.72 -15.13 -3.33
C CYS A 46 11.20 -13.89 -2.60
N PHE A 47 12.08 -12.92 -2.39
CA PHE A 47 11.74 -11.65 -1.75
C PHE A 47 11.59 -10.58 -2.83
N ILE A 48 10.39 -10.01 -2.94
CA ILE A 48 10.07 -8.96 -3.91
C ILE A 48 9.76 -7.69 -3.14
N ASP A 49 10.44 -6.60 -3.50
CA ASP A 49 10.16 -5.27 -2.96
C ASP A 49 9.88 -4.27 -4.09
N TYR A 50 8.93 -3.36 -3.84
CA TYR A 50 8.52 -2.34 -4.81
C TYR A 50 9.22 -1.01 -4.53
N PHE A 51 10.09 -0.58 -5.44
CA PHE A 51 10.76 0.71 -5.31
C PHE A 51 9.76 1.88 -5.30
N LYS A 52 9.76 2.64 -4.19
CA LYS A 52 8.90 3.81 -3.95
C LYS A 52 7.41 3.47 -4.12
N ALA A 53 6.97 2.38 -3.51
CA ALA A 53 5.61 1.85 -3.65
C ALA A 53 4.52 2.92 -3.46
N PHE A 54 4.61 3.73 -2.40
CA PHE A 54 3.63 4.79 -2.13
C PHE A 54 3.70 5.93 -3.12
N ASP A 55 4.88 6.35 -3.56
CA ASP A 55 5.05 7.50 -4.47
C ASP A 55 4.61 7.17 -5.92
N LYS A 56 4.58 5.88 -6.27
CA LYS A 56 4.26 5.41 -7.62
C LYS A 56 2.78 5.13 -7.87
N VAL A 57 1.93 5.12 -6.84
CA VAL A 57 0.49 4.87 -7.01
C VAL A 57 -0.16 5.97 -7.85
N GLY A 58 -0.64 5.64 -9.04
CA GLY A 58 -1.39 6.58 -9.89
C GLY A 58 -2.77 6.88 -9.31
N HIS A 59 -3.16 8.15 -9.25
CA HIS A 59 -4.43 8.56 -8.65
C HIS A 59 -5.64 8.04 -9.45
N ALA A 60 -5.54 8.02 -10.79
CA ALA A 60 -6.61 7.51 -11.64
C ALA A 60 -6.86 6.01 -11.41
N GLU A 61 -5.79 5.22 -11.32
CA GLU A 61 -5.84 3.79 -11.04
C GLU A 61 -6.36 3.51 -9.62
N LEU A 62 -5.92 4.30 -8.63
CA LEU A 62 -6.42 4.22 -7.25
C LEU A 62 -7.94 4.40 -7.20
N PHE A 63 -8.48 5.46 -7.84
CA PHE A 63 -9.92 5.71 -7.80
C PHE A 63 -10.71 4.65 -8.55
N ARG A 64 -10.22 4.17 -9.69
CA ARG A 64 -10.85 3.07 -10.44
C ARG A 64 -10.91 1.79 -9.59
N MET A 65 -9.85 1.50 -8.84
CA MET A 65 -9.82 0.34 -7.96
C MET A 65 -10.81 0.49 -6.80
N LEU A 66 -10.88 1.66 -6.17
CA LEU A 66 -11.86 1.93 -5.10
C LEU A 66 -13.31 1.80 -5.60
N GLU A 67 -13.61 2.30 -6.80
CA GLU A 67 -14.93 2.13 -7.44
C GLU A 67 -15.24 0.65 -7.71
N THR A 68 -14.25 -0.15 -8.16
CA THR A 68 -14.41 -1.60 -8.38
C THR A 68 -14.71 -2.34 -7.07
N LEU A 69 -14.23 -1.82 -5.93
CA LEU A 69 -14.51 -2.32 -4.58
C LEU A 69 -15.83 -1.81 -4.00
N ASP A 70 -16.71 -1.23 -4.81
CA ASP A 70 -18.00 -0.67 -4.38
C ASP A 70 -17.84 0.40 -3.29
N ILE A 71 -16.76 1.17 -3.36
CA ILE A 71 -16.55 2.35 -2.52
C ILE A 71 -16.95 3.57 -3.34
N ASP A 72 -18.13 4.10 -3.04
CA ASP A 72 -18.73 5.17 -3.81
C ASP A 72 -19.17 6.34 -2.92
N GLY A 73 -19.96 7.24 -3.51
CA GLY A 73 -20.66 8.30 -2.79
C GLY A 73 -19.74 9.19 -1.96
N LYS A 74 -20.03 9.30 -0.66
CA LYS A 74 -19.37 10.24 0.25
C LYS A 74 -17.92 9.85 0.53
N ASP A 75 -17.63 8.57 0.72
CA ASP A 75 -16.29 8.06 1.05
C ASP A 75 -15.33 8.35 -0.12
N LEU A 76 -15.70 7.95 -1.34
CA LEU A 76 -14.88 8.18 -2.53
C LEU A 76 -14.66 9.67 -2.79
N ARG A 77 -15.68 10.51 -2.56
CA ARG A 77 -15.56 11.97 -2.71
C ARG A 77 -14.56 12.57 -1.73
N VAL A 78 -14.55 12.12 -0.47
CA VAL A 78 -13.58 12.59 0.53
C VAL A 78 -12.16 12.20 0.11
N ILE A 79 -11.95 10.95 -0.34
CA ILE A 79 -10.63 10.49 -0.79
C ILE A 79 -10.18 11.24 -2.06
N ARG A 80 -11.08 11.47 -3.02
CA ARG A 80 -10.78 12.29 -4.22
C ARG A 80 -10.37 13.70 -3.85
N ASN A 81 -11.07 14.32 -2.91
CA ASN A 81 -10.75 15.67 -2.43
C ASN A 81 -9.38 15.74 -1.77
N LEU A 82 -8.90 14.67 -1.12
CA LEU A 82 -7.54 14.64 -0.58
C LEU A 82 -6.47 14.84 -1.65
N TYR A 83 -6.72 14.42 -2.90
CA TYR A 83 -5.78 14.48 -4.02
C TYR A 83 -6.17 15.52 -5.10
N TRP A 84 -7.24 16.28 -4.87
CA TRP A 84 -7.80 17.19 -5.87
C TRP A 84 -6.87 18.37 -6.17
N ASN A 85 -6.52 18.55 -7.46
CA ASN A 85 -5.70 19.65 -7.97
C ASN A 85 -4.44 19.94 -7.15
N GLN A 86 -3.80 18.89 -6.62
CA GLN A 86 -2.54 19.02 -5.92
C GLN A 86 -1.44 19.46 -6.87
N ILE A 87 -0.62 20.39 -6.41
CA ILE A 87 0.56 20.89 -7.11
C ILE A 87 1.74 20.89 -6.15
N ALA A 88 2.95 20.71 -6.67
CA ALA A 88 4.18 20.78 -5.90
C ALA A 88 5.29 21.47 -6.68
N SER A 89 6.19 22.12 -5.95
CA SER A 89 7.51 22.53 -6.42
C SER A 89 8.56 21.93 -5.49
N VAL A 90 9.75 21.68 -6.02
CA VAL A 90 10.90 21.21 -5.24
C VAL A 90 11.73 22.42 -4.86
N ARG A 91 12.11 22.52 -3.58
CA ARG A 91 13.03 23.56 -3.10
C ARG A 91 14.43 22.97 -2.92
N ILE A 92 15.43 23.57 -3.56
CA ILE A 92 16.84 23.18 -3.46
C ILE A 92 17.66 24.45 -3.20
N GLU A 93 18.43 24.48 -2.11
CA GLU A 93 19.34 25.59 -1.77
C GLU A 93 18.70 26.99 -1.77
N GLY A 94 17.38 27.06 -1.50
CA GLY A 94 16.63 28.32 -1.48
C GLY A 94 15.88 28.63 -2.76
N GLU A 95 16.21 27.97 -3.87
CA GLU A 95 15.50 28.09 -5.15
C GLU A 95 14.35 27.10 -5.26
N HIS A 96 13.32 27.46 -6.03
CA HIS A 96 12.16 26.62 -6.28
C HIS A 96 12.13 26.18 -7.74
N SER A 97 11.80 24.91 -7.98
CA SER A 97 11.48 24.42 -9.32
C SER A 97 10.16 24.99 -9.82
N ASP A 98 9.89 24.78 -11.10
CA ASP A 98 8.54 24.88 -11.65
C ASP A 98 7.53 24.14 -10.79
N VAL A 99 6.35 24.73 -10.66
CA VAL A 99 5.18 24.08 -10.08
C VAL A 99 4.65 23.04 -11.06
N LYS A 100 4.52 21.79 -10.61
CA LYS A 100 3.96 20.68 -11.40
C LYS A 100 2.74 20.07 -10.69
N PRO A 101 1.73 19.61 -11.45
CA PRO A 101 0.61 18.88 -10.87
C PRO A 101 1.05 17.51 -10.36
N ILE A 102 0.53 17.11 -9.19
CA ILE A 102 0.73 15.78 -8.62
C ILE A 102 -0.38 14.87 -9.14
N LYS A 103 0.00 13.80 -9.85
CA LYS A 103 -0.94 12.81 -10.42
C LYS A 103 -0.75 11.39 -9.88
N ARG A 104 0.23 11.21 -9.00
CA ARG A 104 0.59 9.94 -8.37
C ARG A 104 1.20 10.21 -7.01
N GLY A 105 1.22 9.19 -6.18
CA GLY A 105 1.76 9.24 -4.84
C GLY A 105 0.65 9.29 -3.79
N MET A 106 0.81 8.48 -2.76
CA MET A 106 0.01 8.56 -1.53
C MET A 106 0.67 9.54 -0.55
N ARG A 107 -0.13 10.13 0.35
CA ARG A 107 0.39 11.08 1.35
C ARG A 107 1.01 10.30 2.51
N GLN A 108 2.34 10.24 2.57
CA GLN A 108 3.02 9.61 3.71
C GLN A 108 2.68 10.32 5.02
N GLY A 109 2.36 9.54 6.06
CA GLY A 109 1.90 10.05 7.36
C GLY A 109 0.39 10.36 7.44
N CYS A 110 -0.37 10.17 6.35
CA CYS A 110 -1.83 10.24 6.39
C CYS A 110 -2.42 8.90 6.89
N TYR A 111 -3.38 8.95 7.82
CA TYR A 111 -4.06 7.76 8.36
C TYR A 111 -4.82 6.93 7.32
N VAL A 112 -5.17 7.53 6.18
CA VAL A 112 -5.92 6.87 5.09
C VAL A 112 -4.98 6.23 4.07
N SER A 113 -3.71 6.66 4.02
CA SER A 113 -2.71 6.15 3.07
C SER A 113 -2.14 4.80 3.50
#